data_AF-A0AAD9Q5H0-F1
#
_entry.id   AF-A0AAD9Q5H0-F1
#
_cell.length_a   1.000
_cell.length_b   1.000
_cell.length_c   1.000
_cell.angle_alpha   90.00
_cell.angle_beta   90.00
_cell.angle_gamma   90.00
#
_symmetry.space_group_name_H-M   'P 1'
#
loop_
_entity.id
_entity.type
_entity.pdbx_description
1 polymer ?
#
loop_
_entity_poly.entity_id
_entity_poly.type
_entity_poly.pdbx_seq_one_letter_code
_entity_poly.pdbx_strand_id
1 'polypeptide(L)'
;MFLALYNEQCVKFVYIVHLDKGDGIVILQSNLLNQILVSVHGLKLEVDSDEKEVEIGKSEDLKLKLSGNKAPNISIVILIKNKKPSILEVPNKVLFNESNKYKSVHVQGHGIGKATLDCSMERNDTTHDNHESVLVTIRVVHSMPLTVVIAVIGWFYFVAWSISFYPQVYLNWKRHSVIGLNFDFLAYNITGFVAYGLFNIGMFWIPEVKHEYFAKHPGGVNPVQTNDVFFTLHAIAITFITILQSLFYERGDQKVSLPCKVLLSCIWLFAAIAFVVTLCHKITWLTYLYYFSYIKIGVTLIKYIPQAWMNFKLKSTEGWSIGNVLLDFTGGSLSILQMFLLAYNNDDWDSIFGDFTKFGLGAISILFDVLFIVQHYCLYPPKKNYLIYEEIGENNEDSSNKDATKSLKSVYGSS
;
A
#
# COMPACT_ATOMS: atom_id res chain seq x y z
N MET A 1 -32.70 -13.25 -13.91
CA MET A 1 -32.20 -13.18 -15.30
C MET A 1 -31.33 -11.94 -15.42
N PHE A 2 -30.03 -12.10 -15.72
CA PHE A 2 -29.09 -10.97 -15.79
C PHE A 2 -29.14 -10.35 -17.19
N LEU A 3 -29.56 -9.09 -17.29
CA LEU A 3 -29.41 -8.28 -18.49
C LEU A 3 -28.39 -7.19 -18.17
N ALA A 4 -27.16 -7.40 -18.67
CA ALA A 4 -26.14 -6.37 -18.65
C ALA A 4 -26.42 -5.39 -19.79
N LEU A 5 -26.88 -4.18 -19.45
CA LEU A 5 -26.86 -3.06 -20.40
C LEU A 5 -25.52 -2.33 -20.24
N TYR A 6 -24.71 -2.41 -21.29
CA TYR A 6 -23.40 -1.81 -21.39
C TYR A 6 -23.52 -0.34 -21.83
N ASN A 7 -22.94 0.59 -21.07
CA ASN A 7 -22.67 1.94 -21.57
C ASN A 7 -21.37 2.48 -20.95
N GLU A 8 -20.52 3.10 -21.77
CA GLU A 8 -19.07 3.22 -21.62
C GLU A 8 -18.54 4.15 -20.50
N GLN A 9 -19.34 4.58 -19.53
CA GLN A 9 -18.85 5.49 -18.47
C GLN A 9 -19.26 5.17 -17.03
N CYS A 10 -20.00 4.08 -16.76
CA CYS A 10 -20.19 3.61 -15.38
C CYS A 10 -20.83 2.21 -15.40
N VAL A 11 -20.19 1.22 -14.76
CA VAL A 11 -20.84 -0.08 -14.51
C VAL A 11 -21.89 0.14 -13.42
N LYS A 12 -23.17 0.28 -13.80
CA LYS A 12 -24.30 0.30 -12.88
C LYS A 12 -24.90 -1.11 -12.83
N PHE A 13 -24.76 -1.79 -11.69
CA PHE A 13 -25.47 -3.04 -11.45
C PHE A 13 -26.92 -2.73 -11.04
N VAL A 14 -27.88 -3.17 -11.85
CA VAL A 14 -29.31 -3.10 -11.53
C VAL A 14 -29.73 -4.47 -11.01
N TYR A 15 -30.10 -4.54 -9.73
CA TYR A 15 -30.67 -5.74 -9.12
C TYR A 15 -32.18 -5.72 -9.32
N ILE A 16 -32.73 -6.73 -10.01
CA ILE A 16 -34.17 -6.95 -10.10
C ILE A 16 -34.51 -8.03 -9.07
N VAL A 17 -35.13 -7.62 -7.96
CA VAL A 17 -35.70 -8.54 -6.97
C VAL A 17 -37.20 -8.61 -7.23
N HIS A 18 -37.72 -9.81 -7.47
CA HIS A 18 -39.15 -10.04 -7.60
C HIS A 18 -39.71 -10.35 -6.20
N LEU A 19 -40.62 -9.51 -5.71
CA LEU A 19 -41.29 -9.71 -4.43
C LEU A 19 -42.60 -10.47 -4.67
N ASP A 20 -42.80 -11.57 -3.93
CA ASP A 20 -44.05 -12.30 -3.91
C ASP A 20 -45.15 -11.38 -3.34
N LYS A 21 -46.07 -10.97 -4.21
CA LYS A 21 -47.25 -10.11 -4.00
C LYS A 21 -46.97 -8.59 -3.96
N GLY A 22 -46.92 -8.01 -5.15
CA GLY A 22 -47.15 -6.57 -5.38
C GLY A 22 -46.10 -5.97 -6.31
N ASP A 23 -46.49 -5.68 -7.54
CA ASP A 23 -45.61 -5.16 -8.60
C ASP A 23 -44.96 -3.82 -8.22
N GLY A 24 -43.67 -3.86 -7.89
CA GLY A 24 -42.85 -2.68 -7.67
C GLY A 24 -41.37 -2.97 -7.94
N ILE A 25 -40.76 -2.24 -8.87
CA ILE A 25 -39.33 -2.32 -9.21
C ILE A 25 -38.58 -1.28 -8.39
N VAL A 26 -37.63 -1.69 -7.54
CA VAL A 26 -36.76 -0.78 -6.79
C VAL A 26 -35.34 -0.83 -7.36
N ILE A 27 -34.83 0.33 -7.78
CA ILE A 27 -33.47 0.50 -8.32
C ILE A 27 -32.57 1.04 -7.19
N LEU A 28 -31.52 0.31 -6.80
CA LEU A 28 -30.55 0.74 -5.78
C LEU A 28 -29.17 1.06 -6.41
N GLN A 29 -28.54 2.15 -5.96
CA GLN A 29 -27.28 2.70 -6.50
C GLN A 29 -26.09 2.32 -5.59
N SER A 30 -24.95 1.91 -6.17
CA SER A 30 -23.88 1.13 -5.52
C SER A 30 -22.80 1.90 -4.73
N ASN A 31 -23.04 3.13 -4.27
CA ASN A 31 -21.99 3.95 -3.63
C ASN A 31 -22.07 4.04 -2.08
N LEU A 32 -22.67 3.07 -1.40
CA LEU A 32 -22.95 3.17 0.04
C LEU A 32 -22.60 1.89 0.85
N LEU A 33 -21.44 1.28 0.61
CA LEU A 33 -21.07 -0.02 1.20
C LEU A 33 -20.15 0.05 2.44
N ASN A 34 -20.23 1.14 3.22
CA ASN A 34 -19.62 1.25 4.57
C ASN A 34 -20.64 1.67 5.66
N GLN A 35 -21.94 1.42 5.45
CA GLN A 35 -22.95 1.59 6.50
C GLN A 35 -23.53 0.23 6.86
N ILE A 36 -23.02 -0.37 7.95
CA ILE A 36 -23.44 -1.69 8.41
C ILE A 36 -24.95 -1.68 8.75
N LEU A 37 -25.69 -2.59 8.11
CA LEU A 37 -27.13 -2.81 8.27
C LEU A 37 -27.37 -3.96 9.24
N VAL A 38 -28.06 -3.66 10.35
CA VAL A 38 -28.90 -4.62 11.08
C VAL A 38 -30.32 -4.41 10.58
N SER A 39 -31.09 -5.46 10.30
CA SER A 39 -32.49 -5.28 9.89
C SER A 39 -33.36 -6.34 10.54
N VAL A 40 -34.09 -5.94 11.57
CA VAL A 40 -35.19 -6.74 12.11
C VAL A 40 -36.47 -5.92 11.99
N HIS A 41 -37.42 -6.39 11.17
CA HIS A 41 -38.74 -5.77 10.96
C HIS A 41 -38.68 -4.25 10.63
N GLY A 42 -37.67 -3.82 9.87
CA GLY A 42 -37.51 -2.43 9.42
C GLY A 42 -36.82 -1.47 10.40
N LEU A 43 -36.29 -1.96 11.53
CA LEU A 43 -35.42 -1.20 12.45
C LEU A 43 -33.95 -1.62 12.30
N LYS A 44 -33.05 -0.64 12.30
CA LYS A 44 -31.61 -0.75 12.01
C LYS A 44 -30.76 0.00 13.03
N LEU A 45 -29.76 -0.68 13.61
CA LEU A 45 -28.71 -0.07 14.42
C LEU A 45 -27.58 0.38 13.52
N GLU A 46 -27.19 1.63 13.63
CA GLU A 46 -25.98 2.21 13.04
C GLU A 46 -25.10 2.75 14.16
N VAL A 47 -23.80 2.60 13.99
CA VAL A 47 -22.79 3.21 14.86
C VAL A 47 -22.04 4.24 14.02
N ASP A 48 -21.63 5.35 14.63
CA ASP A 48 -20.94 6.45 13.94
C ASP A 48 -19.61 6.03 13.28
N SER A 49 -18.93 5.04 13.86
CA SER A 49 -17.72 4.44 13.27
C SER A 49 -17.53 3.01 13.75
N ASP A 50 -17.04 2.15 12.86
CA ASP A 50 -16.67 0.75 13.16
C ASP A 50 -15.35 0.66 13.94
N GLU A 51 -14.49 1.68 13.79
CA GLU A 51 -13.26 1.87 14.57
C GLU A 51 -13.22 3.26 15.19
N LYS A 52 -13.00 3.35 16.51
CA LYS A 52 -12.80 4.61 17.22
C LYS A 52 -11.59 4.53 18.14
N GLU A 53 -10.84 5.63 18.24
CA GLU A 53 -9.71 5.77 19.17
C GLU A 53 -10.13 6.61 20.39
N VAL A 54 -9.65 6.21 21.57
CA VAL A 54 -9.87 6.90 22.84
C VAL A 54 -8.54 7.00 23.57
N GLU A 55 -8.21 8.18 24.10
CA GLU A 55 -7.01 8.32 24.92
C GLU A 55 -7.23 7.67 26.30
N ILE A 56 -6.21 7.00 26.83
CA ILE A 56 -6.25 6.44 28.17
C ILE A 56 -6.61 7.51 29.22
N GLY A 57 -7.52 7.17 30.13
CA GLY A 57 -8.03 8.07 31.17
C GLY A 57 -9.07 9.08 30.68
N LYS A 58 -9.29 9.23 29.37
CA LYS A 58 -10.32 10.12 28.80
C LYS A 58 -11.59 9.37 28.45
N SER A 59 -12.68 10.11 28.41
CA SER A 59 -13.98 9.65 27.97
C SER A 59 -14.32 10.23 26.60
N GLU A 60 -14.95 9.40 25.78
CA GLU A 60 -15.36 9.73 24.42
C GLU A 60 -16.79 9.27 24.18
N ASP A 61 -17.49 9.94 23.27
CA ASP A 61 -18.88 9.63 22.98
C ASP A 61 -19.00 8.69 21.78
N LEU A 62 -19.48 7.48 21.99
CA LEU A 62 -19.90 6.58 20.93
C LEU A 62 -21.36 6.89 20.58
N LYS A 63 -21.62 7.41 19.39
CA LYS A 63 -22.99 7.69 18.94
C LYS A 63 -23.61 6.44 18.32
N LEU A 64 -24.72 6.02 18.90
CA LEU A 64 -25.59 4.96 18.40
C LEU A 64 -26.80 5.60 17.73
N LYS A 65 -27.11 5.20 16.51
CA LYS A 65 -28.25 5.67 15.73
C LYS A 65 -29.20 4.51 15.46
N LEU A 66 -30.48 4.76 15.66
CA LEU A 66 -31.54 3.82 15.35
C LEU A 66 -32.37 4.35 14.17
N SER A 67 -32.33 3.66 13.04
CA SER A 67 -33.06 3.99 11.81
C SER A 67 -34.23 3.03 11.61
N GLY A 68 -35.43 3.50 11.28
CA GLY A 68 -36.59 2.63 10.99
C GLY A 68 -37.92 3.10 11.57
N ASN A 69 -39.02 2.46 11.17
CA ASN A 69 -40.35 2.78 11.68
C ASN A 69 -40.56 2.13 13.06
N LYS A 70 -40.53 2.96 14.11
CA LYS A 70 -40.79 2.54 15.49
C LYS A 70 -42.30 2.36 15.69
N ALA A 71 -42.73 1.20 16.15
CA ALA A 71 -44.10 1.02 16.65
C ALA A 71 -44.28 1.82 17.96
N PRO A 72 -45.44 2.48 18.17
CA PRO A 72 -45.69 3.26 19.39
C PRO A 72 -45.64 2.38 20.65
N ASN A 73 -45.14 2.92 21.78
CA ASN A 73 -45.01 2.27 23.09
C ASN A 73 -43.96 1.16 23.26
N ILE A 74 -43.01 1.00 22.33
CA ILE A 74 -41.91 0.01 22.49
C ILE A 74 -40.61 0.70 22.92
N SER A 75 -40.10 0.36 24.11
CA SER A 75 -38.73 0.69 24.51
C SER A 75 -37.76 -0.33 23.91
N ILE A 76 -36.68 0.15 23.28
CA ILE A 76 -35.63 -0.71 22.71
C ILE A 76 -34.40 -0.62 23.61
N VAL A 77 -33.90 -1.78 24.04
CA VAL A 77 -32.68 -1.89 24.84
C VAL A 77 -31.57 -2.38 23.94
N ILE A 78 -30.46 -1.64 23.90
CA ILE A 78 -29.22 -2.09 23.26
C ILE A 78 -28.34 -2.65 24.36
N LEU A 79 -28.00 -3.94 24.26
CA LEU A 79 -27.01 -4.60 25.09
C LEU A 79 -25.63 -4.38 24.48
N ILE A 80 -24.69 -3.89 25.27
CA ILE A 80 -23.29 -3.74 24.86
C ILE A 80 -22.46 -4.72 25.68
N LYS A 81 -21.95 -5.76 25.02
CA LYS A 81 -21.03 -6.72 25.64
C LYS A 81 -19.60 -6.34 25.29
N ASN A 82 -18.85 -5.87 26.27
CA ASN A 82 -17.42 -5.63 26.10
C ASN A 82 -16.62 -6.92 26.34
N LYS A 83 -15.88 -7.37 25.32
CA LYS A 83 -15.01 -8.56 25.44
C LYS A 83 -13.76 -8.32 26.30
N LYS A 84 -13.38 -7.07 26.56
CA LYS A 84 -12.20 -6.68 27.37
C LYS A 84 -12.51 -5.47 28.27
N PRO A 85 -13.23 -5.67 29.39
CA PRO A 85 -13.61 -4.59 30.31
C PRO A 85 -12.43 -3.94 31.04
N SER A 86 -11.27 -4.61 31.12
CA SER A 86 -10.04 -4.04 31.67
C SER A 86 -9.42 -2.94 30.80
N ILE A 87 -9.75 -2.89 29.51
CA ILE A 87 -9.23 -1.92 28.54
C ILE A 87 -10.19 -0.74 28.40
N LEU A 88 -11.49 -1.01 28.33
CA LEU A 88 -12.51 -0.02 28.04
C LEU A 88 -13.70 -0.17 28.99
N GLU A 89 -14.12 0.93 29.61
CA GLU A 89 -15.37 1.00 30.35
C GLU A 89 -16.49 1.51 29.44
N VAL A 90 -17.63 0.82 29.45
CA VAL A 90 -18.82 1.15 28.65
C VAL A 90 -20.06 0.66 29.40
N PRO A 91 -21.18 1.39 29.36
CA PRO A 91 -22.42 0.90 29.96
C PRO A 91 -22.94 -0.35 29.26
N ASN A 92 -23.33 -1.34 30.04
CA ASN A 92 -23.80 -2.64 29.53
C ASN A 92 -25.16 -2.55 28.81
N LYS A 93 -25.94 -1.49 29.06
CA LYS A 93 -27.29 -1.30 28.50
C LYS A 93 -27.54 0.15 28.14
N VAL A 94 -28.15 0.37 26.98
CA VAL A 94 -28.51 1.70 26.48
C VAL A 94 -29.97 1.71 26.03
N LEU A 95 -30.80 2.51 26.71
CA LEU A 95 -32.24 2.61 26.45
C LEU A 95 -32.59 3.65 25.36
N PHE A 96 -33.37 3.28 24.35
CA PHE A 96 -33.89 4.19 23.32
C PHE A 96 -35.38 4.50 23.53
N ASN A 97 -35.67 5.74 23.95
CA ASN A 97 -37.04 6.25 24.12
C ASN A 97 -37.65 6.74 22.79
N GLU A 98 -38.97 6.97 22.75
CA GLU A 98 -39.79 7.18 21.54
C GLU A 98 -39.32 8.28 20.58
N SER A 99 -38.62 9.31 21.07
CA SER A 99 -38.24 10.48 20.27
C SER A 99 -36.79 10.49 19.78
N ASN A 100 -35.93 9.64 20.35
CA ASN A 100 -34.49 9.75 20.15
C ASN A 100 -34.01 8.80 19.06
N LYS A 101 -33.73 9.34 17.87
CA LYS A 101 -33.04 8.61 16.79
C LYS A 101 -31.56 8.36 17.09
N TYR A 102 -30.99 9.11 18.02
CA TYR A 102 -29.57 9.06 18.38
C TYR A 102 -29.40 8.99 19.88
N LYS A 103 -28.39 8.26 20.34
CA LYS A 103 -27.96 8.26 21.73
C LYS A 103 -26.44 8.15 21.81
N SER A 104 -25.82 9.08 22.54
CA SER A 104 -24.40 9.01 22.88
C SER A 104 -24.18 8.07 24.06
N VAL A 105 -23.14 7.26 23.95
CA VAL A 105 -22.68 6.34 24.97
C VAL A 105 -21.28 6.76 25.37
N HIS A 106 -21.10 7.16 26.63
CA HIS A 106 -19.79 7.48 27.15
C HIS A 106 -18.97 6.20 27.29
N VAL A 107 -17.85 6.15 26.60
CA VAL A 107 -16.83 5.10 26.73
C VAL A 107 -15.60 5.71 27.37
N GLN A 108 -14.96 5.03 28.32
CA GLN A 108 -13.75 5.51 28.98
C GLN A 108 -12.60 4.51 28.84
N GLY A 109 -11.45 4.98 28.36
CA GLY A 109 -10.25 4.15 28.26
C GLY A 109 -9.60 3.93 29.62
N HIS A 110 -9.45 2.67 30.05
CA HIS A 110 -8.82 2.30 31.32
C HIS A 110 -7.45 1.63 31.15
N GLY A 111 -7.27 0.87 30.07
CA GLY A 111 -5.99 0.22 29.73
C GLY A 111 -5.73 0.34 28.24
N ILE A 112 -4.46 0.38 27.84
CA ILE A 112 -4.09 0.47 26.42
C ILE A 112 -4.44 -0.83 25.69
N GLY A 113 -4.88 -0.71 24.43
CA GLY A 113 -5.09 -1.83 23.54
C GLY A 113 -6.47 -1.84 22.86
N LYS A 114 -6.77 -2.97 22.21
CA LYS A 114 -7.99 -3.15 21.40
C LYS A 114 -9.11 -3.82 22.21
N ALA A 115 -10.24 -3.13 22.38
CA ALA A 115 -11.49 -3.67 22.91
C ALA A 115 -12.52 -3.82 21.79
N THR A 116 -13.26 -4.93 21.78
CA THR A 116 -14.36 -5.16 20.83
C THR A 116 -15.67 -5.22 21.60
N LEU A 117 -16.59 -4.35 21.21
CA LEU A 117 -17.94 -4.25 21.74
C LEU A 117 -18.88 -5.00 20.81
N ASP A 118 -19.66 -5.91 21.38
CA ASP A 118 -20.75 -6.60 20.71
C ASP A 118 -22.06 -5.91 21.12
N CYS A 119 -22.61 -5.12 20.19
CA CYS A 119 -23.83 -4.37 20.36
C CYS A 119 -25.00 -5.15 19.76
N SER A 120 -25.92 -5.61 20.60
CA SER A 120 -27.11 -6.38 20.20
C SER A 120 -28.38 -5.68 20.65
N MET A 121 -29.44 -5.78 19.84
CA MET A 121 -30.76 -5.29 20.23
C MET A 121 -31.51 -6.39 20.99
N GLU A 122 -32.12 -6.02 22.12
CA GLU A 122 -33.04 -6.88 22.85
C GLU A 122 -34.44 -6.22 22.87
N ARG A 123 -35.46 -6.99 22.47
CA ARG A 123 -36.88 -6.61 22.56
C ARG A 123 -37.54 -7.47 23.63
N ASN A 124 -38.49 -6.91 24.37
CA ASN A 124 -39.26 -7.64 25.39
C ASN A 124 -40.21 -8.71 24.83
N ASP A 125 -40.23 -8.97 23.51
CA ASP A 125 -41.14 -9.95 22.89
C ASP A 125 -40.43 -11.30 22.71
N THR A 126 -41.05 -12.35 23.25
CA THR A 126 -40.50 -13.69 23.51
C THR A 126 -40.36 -14.60 22.29
N THR A 127 -40.11 -14.07 21.09
CA THR A 127 -39.90 -14.92 19.91
C THR A 127 -38.42 -14.94 19.55
N HIS A 128 -37.81 -16.12 19.72
CA HIS A 128 -36.51 -16.49 19.18
C HIS A 128 -36.41 -16.06 17.72
N ASP A 129 -35.54 -15.11 17.40
CA ASP A 129 -35.04 -14.90 16.05
C ASP A 129 -33.67 -14.22 16.09
N ASN A 130 -32.75 -14.78 15.29
CA ASN A 130 -31.37 -14.39 14.99
C ASN A 130 -30.82 -13.15 15.72
N HIS A 131 -29.87 -13.38 16.63
CA HIS A 131 -29.03 -12.34 17.21
C HIS A 131 -28.09 -11.74 16.15
N GLU A 132 -28.57 -10.76 15.37
CA GLU A 132 -27.72 -9.89 14.57
C GLU A 132 -27.04 -8.87 15.51
N SER A 133 -25.71 -8.93 15.62
CA SER A 133 -24.93 -8.00 16.42
C SER A 133 -23.99 -7.14 15.58
N VAL A 134 -23.80 -5.89 16.02
CA VAL A 134 -22.80 -4.99 15.46
C VAL A 134 -21.54 -5.09 16.31
N LEU A 135 -20.42 -5.45 15.69
CA LEU A 135 -19.11 -5.45 16.34
C LEU A 135 -18.45 -4.08 16.13
N VAL A 136 -18.24 -3.35 17.22
CA VAL A 136 -17.52 -2.07 17.22
C VAL A 136 -16.15 -2.29 17.84
N THR A 137 -15.10 -1.84 17.18
CA THR A 137 -13.74 -1.89 17.72
C THR A 137 -13.37 -0.52 18.28
N ILE A 138 -12.91 -0.50 19.53
CA ILE A 138 -12.37 0.71 20.15
C ILE A 138 -10.92 0.43 20.55
N ARG A 139 -10.01 1.29 20.10
CA ARG A 139 -8.61 1.29 20.52
C ARG A 139 -8.40 2.35 21.58
N VAL A 140 -7.88 1.93 22.72
CA VAL A 140 -7.42 2.84 23.75
C VAL A 140 -5.94 3.05 23.54
N VAL A 141 -5.54 4.30 23.30
CA VAL A 141 -4.16 4.69 22.96
C VAL A 141 -3.55 5.56 24.06
N HIS A 142 -2.23 5.63 24.11
CA HIS A 142 -1.53 6.51 25.06
C HIS A 142 -1.81 8.00 24.82
N SER A 143 -1.83 8.43 23.55
CA SER A 143 -1.94 9.86 23.20
C SER A 143 -2.61 10.08 21.84
N MET A 144 -3.68 10.89 21.82
CA MET A 144 -4.33 11.30 20.57
C MET A 144 -3.47 12.26 19.73
N PRO A 145 -2.75 13.24 20.30
CA PRO A 145 -1.75 14.01 19.55
C PRO A 145 -0.70 13.13 18.87
N LEU A 146 -0.25 12.05 19.52
CA LEU A 146 0.69 11.11 18.92
C LEU A 146 0.08 10.35 17.74
N THR A 147 -1.22 9.99 17.79
CA THR A 147 -1.94 9.45 16.62
C THR A 147 -1.84 10.40 15.42
N VAL A 148 -2.03 11.71 15.63
CA VAL A 148 -1.91 12.71 14.55
C VAL A 148 -0.49 12.76 14.00
N VAL A 149 0.53 12.76 14.87
CA VAL A 149 1.94 12.73 14.45
C VAL A 149 2.24 11.46 13.64
N ILE A 150 1.76 10.29 14.09
CA ILE A 150 1.89 9.01 13.38
C ILE A 150 1.27 9.11 11.98
N ALA A 151 0.07 9.69 11.86
CA ALA A 151 -0.60 9.88 10.57
C ALA A 151 0.18 10.83 9.65
N VAL A 152 0.72 11.93 10.19
CA VAL A 152 1.53 12.90 9.44
C VAL A 152 2.83 12.25 8.93
N ILE A 153 3.57 11.54 9.78
CA ILE A 153 4.75 10.75 9.37
C ILE A 153 4.35 9.75 8.29
N GLY A 154 3.16 9.13 8.46
CA GLY A 154 2.46 8.31 7.49
C GLY A 154 2.47 8.87 6.07
N TRP A 155 1.92 10.06 5.92
CA TRP A 155 1.83 10.76 4.65
C TRP A 155 3.20 11.18 4.11
N PHE A 156 4.11 11.62 4.97
CA PHE A 156 5.45 12.02 4.53
C PHE A 156 6.22 10.86 3.91
N TYR A 157 6.25 9.69 4.54
CA TYR A 157 6.97 8.56 3.96
C TYR A 157 6.31 8.08 2.66
N PHE A 158 4.97 8.09 2.60
CA PHE A 158 4.23 7.71 1.40
C PHE A 158 4.58 8.62 0.21
N VAL A 159 4.63 9.93 0.46
CA VAL A 159 5.04 10.92 -0.54
C VAL A 159 6.51 10.74 -0.93
N ALA A 160 7.42 10.52 0.04
CA ALA A 160 8.83 10.29 -0.23
C ALA A 160 9.06 9.08 -1.16
N TRP A 161 8.42 7.94 -0.87
CA TRP A 161 8.47 6.76 -1.73
C TRP A 161 7.80 6.96 -3.09
N SER A 162 6.73 7.74 -3.17
CA SER A 162 6.08 8.02 -4.46
C SER A 162 6.95 8.91 -5.34
N ILE A 163 7.63 9.90 -4.76
CA ILE A 163 8.49 10.83 -5.51
C ILE A 163 9.83 10.17 -5.88
N SER A 164 10.32 9.18 -5.13
CA SER A 164 11.62 8.54 -5.37
C SER A 164 11.79 7.95 -6.77
N PHE A 165 10.71 7.56 -7.44
CA PHE A 165 10.75 7.03 -8.81
C PHE A 165 11.17 8.08 -9.86
N TYR A 166 10.88 9.36 -9.63
CA TYR A 166 11.06 10.43 -10.62
C TYR A 166 12.51 10.88 -10.84
N PRO A 167 13.37 11.01 -9.80
CA PRO A 167 14.77 11.37 -9.99
C PRO A 167 15.53 10.53 -11.01
N GLN A 168 15.26 9.23 -11.12
CA GLN A 168 15.90 8.38 -12.14
C GLN A 168 15.40 8.70 -13.55
N VAL A 169 14.09 8.88 -13.72
CA VAL A 169 13.49 9.27 -15.00
C VAL A 169 14.04 10.61 -15.48
N TYR A 170 14.12 11.58 -14.57
CA TYR A 170 14.68 12.90 -14.86
C TYR A 170 16.17 12.82 -15.23
N LEU A 171 16.96 12.02 -14.50
CA LEU A 171 18.38 11.83 -14.78
C LEU A 171 18.60 11.24 -16.18
N ASN A 172 17.85 10.21 -16.53
CA ASN A 172 17.90 9.57 -17.85
C ASN A 172 17.54 10.57 -18.96
N TRP A 173 16.48 11.35 -18.77
CA TRP A 173 16.05 12.40 -19.71
C TRP A 173 17.13 13.46 -19.90
N LYS A 174 17.66 14.01 -18.80
CA LYS A 174 18.68 15.05 -18.82
C LYS A 174 19.98 14.60 -19.50
N ARG A 175 20.38 13.34 -19.32
CA ARG A 175 21.61 12.78 -19.90
C ARG A 175 21.40 12.23 -21.32
N HIS A 176 20.15 12.06 -21.77
CA HIS A 176 19.80 11.27 -22.95
C HIS A 176 20.51 9.90 -22.99
N SER A 177 20.76 9.33 -21.81
CA SER A 177 21.51 8.09 -21.62
C SER A 177 21.07 7.38 -20.35
N VAL A 178 20.95 6.06 -20.44
CA VAL A 178 20.70 5.15 -19.31
C VAL A 178 21.98 4.42 -18.87
N ILE A 179 23.15 4.84 -19.39
CA ILE A 179 24.43 4.26 -18.97
C ILE A 179 24.62 4.52 -17.47
N GLY A 180 24.82 3.44 -16.71
CA GLY A 180 24.90 3.45 -15.24
C GLY A 180 23.68 2.84 -14.53
N LEU A 181 22.53 2.73 -15.21
CA LEU A 181 21.33 2.08 -14.68
C LEU A 181 21.31 0.59 -15.05
N ASN A 182 21.44 -0.29 -14.07
CA ASN A 182 21.49 -1.73 -14.30
C ASN A 182 20.13 -2.28 -14.77
N PHE A 183 20.14 -3.02 -15.89
CA PHE A 183 18.92 -3.55 -16.49
C PHE A 183 18.31 -4.74 -15.71
N ASP A 184 19.10 -5.47 -14.92
CA ASP A 184 18.57 -6.49 -14.02
C ASP A 184 17.77 -5.82 -12.90
N PHE A 185 18.29 -4.72 -12.32
CA PHE A 185 17.54 -3.93 -11.34
C PHE A 185 16.18 -3.52 -11.92
N LEU A 186 16.17 -2.98 -13.15
CA LEU A 186 14.94 -2.55 -13.80
C LEU A 186 13.96 -3.70 -14.08
N ALA A 187 14.46 -4.85 -14.55
CA ALA A 187 13.67 -6.05 -14.84
C ALA A 187 13.07 -6.67 -13.56
N TYR A 188 13.84 -6.70 -12.47
CA TYR A 188 13.33 -7.08 -11.17
C TYR A 188 12.29 -6.08 -10.69
N ASN A 189 12.54 -4.78 -10.79
CA ASN A 189 11.63 -3.75 -10.26
C ASN A 189 10.25 -3.83 -10.93
N ILE A 190 10.19 -3.94 -12.26
CA ILE A 190 8.90 -4.06 -12.96
C ILE A 190 8.19 -5.38 -12.61
N THR A 191 8.92 -6.50 -12.52
CA THR A 191 8.33 -7.79 -12.12
C THR A 191 7.73 -7.70 -10.72
N GLY A 192 8.47 -7.12 -9.77
CA GLY A 192 8.00 -6.92 -8.41
C GLY A 192 6.75 -6.05 -8.35
N PHE A 193 6.75 -4.89 -9.03
CA PHE A 193 5.59 -4.00 -9.02
C PHE A 193 4.36 -4.60 -9.72
N VAL A 194 4.53 -5.34 -10.82
CA VAL A 194 3.43 -6.06 -11.45
C VAL A 194 2.87 -7.13 -10.51
N ALA A 195 3.72 -7.93 -9.87
CA ALA A 195 3.27 -8.92 -8.88
C ALA A 195 2.50 -8.25 -7.74
N TYR A 196 3.04 -7.17 -7.18
CA TYR A 196 2.36 -6.45 -6.10
C TYR A 196 1.04 -5.81 -6.54
N GLY A 197 1.00 -5.27 -7.77
CA GLY A 197 -0.22 -4.77 -8.39
C GLY A 197 -1.28 -5.85 -8.56
N LEU A 198 -0.91 -7.04 -9.04
CA LEU A 198 -1.85 -8.18 -9.16
C LEU A 198 -2.45 -8.56 -7.80
N PHE A 199 -1.62 -8.64 -6.76
CA PHE A 199 -2.09 -8.89 -5.40
C PHE A 199 -3.05 -7.78 -4.91
N ASN A 200 -2.64 -6.52 -4.99
CA ASN A 200 -3.44 -5.40 -4.48
C ASN A 200 -4.76 -5.22 -5.24
N ILE A 201 -4.74 -5.23 -6.57
CA ILE A 201 -5.93 -5.13 -7.42
C ILE A 201 -6.86 -6.31 -7.14
N GLY A 202 -6.32 -7.53 -7.06
CA GLY A 202 -7.08 -8.74 -6.80
C GLY A 202 -7.78 -8.71 -5.44
N MET A 203 -7.03 -8.45 -4.38
CA MET A 203 -7.56 -8.32 -3.01
C MET A 203 -8.54 -7.16 -2.86
N PHE A 204 -8.33 -6.05 -3.57
CA PHE A 204 -9.13 -4.84 -3.42
C PHE A 204 -10.41 -4.83 -4.24
N TRP A 205 -10.44 -5.38 -5.47
CA TRP A 205 -11.61 -5.30 -6.35
C TRP A 205 -12.34 -6.62 -6.57
N ILE A 206 -11.70 -7.79 -6.41
CA ILE A 206 -12.33 -9.07 -6.75
C ILE A 206 -13.19 -9.57 -5.56
N PRO A 207 -14.52 -9.70 -5.71
CA PRO A 207 -15.40 -10.12 -4.60
C PRO A 207 -15.10 -11.53 -4.11
N GLU A 208 -14.81 -12.47 -5.02
CA GLU A 208 -14.51 -13.87 -4.68
C GLU A 208 -13.29 -13.97 -3.76
N VAL A 209 -12.22 -13.23 -4.08
CA VAL A 209 -10.99 -13.18 -3.28
C VAL A 209 -11.27 -12.61 -1.88
N LYS A 210 -12.10 -11.57 -1.79
CA LYS A 210 -12.51 -11.01 -0.48
C LYS A 210 -13.30 -12.03 0.33
N HIS A 211 -14.23 -12.73 -0.30
CA HIS A 211 -15.02 -13.76 0.36
C HIS A 211 -14.11 -14.89 0.89
N GLU A 212 -13.19 -15.39 0.08
CA GLU A 212 -12.18 -16.36 0.51
C GLU A 212 -11.32 -15.84 1.68
N TYR A 213 -10.95 -14.55 1.64
CA TYR A 213 -10.16 -13.93 2.70
C TYR A 213 -10.91 -13.86 4.03
N PHE A 214 -12.15 -13.38 4.03
CA PHE A 214 -12.97 -13.26 5.24
C PHE A 214 -13.45 -14.62 5.76
N ALA A 215 -13.60 -15.62 4.89
CA ALA A 215 -13.83 -17.00 5.31
C ALA A 215 -12.64 -17.55 6.11
N LYS A 216 -11.40 -17.21 5.71
CA LYS A 216 -10.18 -17.62 6.41
C LYS A 216 -9.86 -16.75 7.64
N HIS A 217 -10.31 -15.50 7.66
CA HIS A 217 -10.08 -14.55 8.76
C HIS A 217 -11.41 -13.94 9.22
N PRO A 218 -12.24 -14.66 9.98
CA PRO A 218 -13.51 -14.15 10.49
C PRO A 218 -13.30 -12.89 11.35
N GLY A 219 -13.90 -11.77 10.95
CA GLY A 219 -13.71 -10.47 11.63
C GLY A 219 -12.39 -9.77 11.30
N GLY A 220 -11.62 -10.27 10.34
CA GLY A 220 -10.48 -9.57 9.76
C GLY A 220 -10.95 -8.37 8.93
N VAL A 221 -10.04 -7.41 8.70
CA VAL A 221 -10.23 -6.29 7.78
C VAL A 221 -9.44 -6.58 6.52
N ASN A 222 -9.91 -6.12 5.35
CA ASN A 222 -9.14 -6.28 4.11
C ASN A 222 -7.74 -5.67 4.29
N PRO A 223 -6.65 -6.43 4.09
CA PRO A 223 -5.31 -5.95 4.35
C PRO A 223 -4.83 -4.92 3.31
N VAL A 224 -5.52 -4.78 2.18
CA VAL A 224 -5.17 -3.85 1.10
C VAL A 224 -6.07 -2.62 1.15
N GLN A 225 -5.45 -1.44 1.19
CA GLN A 225 -6.13 -0.16 1.13
C GLN A 225 -6.04 0.47 -0.25
N THR A 226 -6.87 1.49 -0.49
CA THR A 226 -6.96 2.17 -1.79
C THR A 226 -5.62 2.82 -2.20
N ASN A 227 -4.90 3.41 -1.25
CA ASN A 227 -3.58 3.99 -1.48
C ASN A 227 -2.55 2.95 -1.97
N ASP A 228 -2.64 1.69 -1.55
CA ASP A 228 -1.72 0.62 -1.98
C ASP A 228 -1.93 0.27 -3.46
N VAL A 229 -3.18 0.25 -3.91
CA VAL A 229 -3.54 0.05 -5.32
C VAL A 229 -3.01 1.20 -6.18
N PHE A 230 -3.25 2.45 -5.78
CA PHE A 230 -2.78 3.60 -6.56
C PHE A 230 -1.25 3.71 -6.55
N PHE A 231 -0.59 3.47 -5.41
CA PHE A 231 0.87 3.45 -5.31
C PHE A 231 1.48 2.41 -6.24
N THR A 232 0.94 1.19 -6.26
CA THR A 232 1.45 0.13 -7.12
C THR A 232 1.27 0.42 -8.60
N LEU A 233 0.09 0.90 -9.02
CA LEU A 233 -0.16 1.31 -10.39
C LEU A 233 0.77 2.45 -10.83
N HIS A 234 0.98 3.43 -9.93
CA HIS A 234 1.91 4.53 -10.15
C HIS A 234 3.35 4.02 -10.36
N ALA A 235 3.83 3.14 -9.48
CA ALA A 235 5.17 2.56 -9.56
C ALA A 235 5.38 1.74 -10.86
N ILE A 236 4.37 0.96 -11.28
CA ILE A 236 4.38 0.25 -12.58
C ILE A 236 4.55 1.27 -13.72
N ALA A 237 3.74 2.33 -13.72
CA ALA A 237 3.75 3.34 -14.79
C ALA A 237 5.12 4.06 -14.91
N ILE A 238 5.70 4.52 -13.79
CA ILE A 238 7.00 5.22 -13.82
C ILE A 238 8.15 4.26 -14.16
N THR A 239 8.09 3.02 -13.67
CA THR A 239 9.07 1.99 -14.05
C THR A 239 8.98 1.67 -15.54
N PHE A 240 7.78 1.59 -16.10
CA PHE A 240 7.57 1.41 -17.53
C PHE A 240 8.15 2.56 -18.36
N ILE A 241 7.98 3.81 -17.91
CA ILE A 241 8.64 4.98 -18.54
C ILE A 241 10.17 4.80 -18.53
N THR A 242 10.74 4.33 -17.42
CA THR A 242 12.19 4.08 -17.31
C THR A 242 12.66 2.97 -18.27
N ILE A 243 11.82 1.94 -18.49
CA ILE A 243 12.06 0.91 -19.50
C ILE A 243 12.03 1.50 -20.90
N LEU A 244 11.05 2.35 -21.23
CA LEU A 244 11.01 3.03 -22.52
C LEU A 244 12.26 3.89 -22.75
N GLN A 245 12.71 4.65 -21.74
CA GLN A 245 13.98 5.38 -21.82
C GLN A 245 15.16 4.46 -22.13
N SER A 246 15.16 3.24 -21.56
CA SER A 246 16.21 2.24 -21.81
C SER A 246 16.17 1.62 -23.22
N LEU A 247 15.07 1.80 -23.96
CA LEU A 247 14.94 1.40 -25.36
C LEU A 247 15.35 2.53 -26.32
N PHE A 248 15.10 3.78 -25.97
CA PHE A 248 15.30 4.93 -26.85
C PHE A 248 16.60 5.72 -26.61
N TYR A 249 17.17 5.68 -25.41
CA TYR A 249 18.38 6.42 -25.06
C TYR A 249 19.64 5.57 -25.17
N GLU A 250 20.79 6.24 -25.19
CA GLU A 250 22.10 5.59 -25.24
C GLU A 250 22.29 4.67 -24.03
N ARG A 251 22.58 3.39 -24.30
CA ARG A 251 22.64 2.33 -23.29
C ARG A 251 23.95 1.53 -23.31
N GLY A 252 24.82 1.79 -24.28
CA GLY A 252 26.03 1.00 -24.52
C GLY A 252 25.74 -0.49 -24.63
N ASP A 253 26.60 -1.30 -24.02
CA ASP A 253 26.48 -2.77 -24.01
C ASP A 253 25.60 -3.34 -22.88
N GLN A 254 24.85 -2.48 -22.16
CA GLN A 254 24.00 -2.94 -21.05
C GLN A 254 22.88 -3.85 -21.54
N LYS A 255 22.78 -5.01 -20.91
CA LYS A 255 21.78 -6.05 -21.22
C LYS A 255 21.32 -6.69 -19.92
N VAL A 256 20.10 -7.22 -19.91
CA VAL A 256 19.65 -8.09 -18.83
C VAL A 256 20.51 -9.36 -18.82
N SER A 257 21.07 -9.68 -17.67
CA SER A 257 21.97 -10.81 -17.46
C SER A 257 21.24 -12.15 -17.62
N LEU A 258 22.00 -13.20 -17.95
CA LEU A 258 21.45 -14.54 -18.04
C LEU A 258 20.86 -15.04 -16.71
N PRO A 259 21.52 -14.86 -15.54
CA PRO A 259 20.92 -15.23 -14.25
C PRO A 259 19.58 -14.53 -13.99
N CYS A 260 19.48 -13.23 -14.30
CA CYS A 260 18.22 -12.49 -14.17
C CYS A 260 17.13 -13.05 -15.09
N LYS A 261 17.44 -13.29 -16.37
CA LYS A 261 16.49 -13.90 -17.32
C LYS A 261 16.00 -15.26 -16.86
N VAL A 262 16.90 -16.13 -16.39
CA VAL A 262 16.56 -17.48 -15.90
C VAL A 262 15.67 -17.37 -14.68
N LEU A 263 16.04 -16.54 -13.69
CA LEU A 263 15.26 -16.38 -12.47
C LEU A 263 13.86 -15.82 -12.76
N LEU A 264 13.77 -14.77 -13.58
CA LEU A 264 12.48 -14.20 -13.97
C LEU A 264 11.64 -15.19 -14.78
N SER A 265 12.25 -15.95 -15.68
CA SER A 265 11.56 -17.01 -16.43
C SER A 265 10.98 -18.07 -15.50
N CYS A 266 11.75 -18.50 -14.49
CA CYS A 266 11.28 -19.45 -13.48
C CYS A 266 10.12 -18.87 -12.64
N ILE A 267 10.20 -17.61 -12.21
CA ILE A 267 9.14 -16.93 -11.45
C ILE A 267 7.85 -16.87 -12.26
N TRP A 268 7.92 -16.43 -13.52
CA TRP A 268 6.75 -16.29 -14.38
C TRP A 268 6.19 -17.65 -14.83
N LEU A 269 7.05 -18.66 -15.02
CA LEU A 269 6.62 -20.04 -15.27
C LEU A 269 5.89 -20.60 -14.05
N PHE A 270 6.42 -20.41 -12.84
CA PHE A 270 5.73 -20.80 -11.61
C PHE A 270 4.37 -20.11 -11.50
N ALA A 271 4.28 -18.81 -11.77
CA ALA A 271 3.02 -18.07 -11.75
C ALA A 271 2.02 -18.60 -12.79
N ALA A 272 2.48 -19.00 -13.98
CA ALA A 272 1.65 -19.60 -15.02
C ALA A 272 1.15 -21.01 -14.63
N ILE A 273 2.01 -21.84 -14.04
CA ILE A 273 1.62 -23.16 -13.53
C ILE A 273 0.60 -23.01 -12.39
N ALA A 274 0.87 -22.13 -11.42
CA ALA A 274 -0.04 -21.86 -10.32
C ALA A 274 -1.40 -21.32 -10.81
N PHE A 275 -1.42 -20.53 -11.88
CA PHE A 275 -2.65 -20.10 -12.53
C PHE A 275 -3.47 -21.28 -13.06
N VAL A 276 -2.84 -22.21 -13.81
CA VAL A 276 -3.51 -23.42 -14.30
C VAL A 276 -4.04 -24.28 -13.15
N VAL A 277 -3.27 -24.44 -12.07
CA VAL A 277 -3.69 -25.16 -10.86
C VAL A 277 -4.90 -24.48 -10.19
N THR A 278 -4.95 -23.15 -10.21
CA THR A 278 -6.09 -22.35 -9.72
C THR A 278 -7.33 -22.56 -10.57
N LEU A 279 -7.19 -22.55 -11.91
CA LEU A 279 -8.28 -22.84 -12.85
C LEU A 279 -8.83 -24.26 -12.68
N CYS A 280 -7.99 -25.21 -12.30
CA CYS A 280 -8.39 -26.57 -11.95
C CYS A 280 -9.00 -26.70 -10.54
N HIS A 281 -9.24 -25.59 -9.84
CA HIS A 281 -9.78 -25.51 -8.48
C HIS A 281 -8.98 -26.31 -7.43
N LYS A 282 -7.67 -26.49 -7.65
CA LYS A 282 -6.78 -27.18 -6.69
C LYS A 282 -6.21 -26.25 -5.63
N ILE A 283 -6.11 -24.96 -5.96
CA ILE A 283 -5.81 -23.88 -5.01
C ILE A 283 -6.83 -22.76 -5.22
N THR A 284 -7.03 -21.93 -4.20
CA THR A 284 -7.99 -20.82 -4.25
C THR A 284 -7.39 -19.59 -4.94
N TRP A 285 -8.23 -18.63 -5.37
CA TRP A 285 -7.75 -17.38 -5.97
C TRP A 285 -6.93 -16.55 -4.97
N LEU A 286 -7.31 -16.53 -3.70
CA LEU A 286 -6.56 -15.90 -2.62
C LEU A 286 -5.15 -16.51 -2.48
N THR A 287 -5.04 -17.84 -2.53
CA THR A 287 -3.75 -18.53 -2.43
C THR A 287 -2.85 -18.16 -3.61
N TYR A 288 -3.42 -18.11 -4.81
CA TYR A 288 -2.72 -17.67 -6.02
C TYR A 288 -2.21 -16.23 -5.90
N LEU A 289 -3.04 -15.32 -5.39
CA LEU A 289 -2.65 -13.93 -5.16
C LEU A 289 -1.56 -13.78 -4.09
N TYR A 290 -1.59 -14.59 -3.02
CA TYR A 290 -0.51 -14.58 -2.02
C TYR A 290 0.85 -14.94 -2.62
N TYR A 291 0.91 -15.82 -3.63
CA TYR A 291 2.17 -16.09 -4.33
C TYR A 291 2.78 -14.84 -4.95
N PHE A 292 1.97 -13.92 -5.51
CA PHE A 292 2.47 -12.65 -6.02
C PHE A 292 3.00 -11.72 -4.92
N SER A 293 2.37 -11.72 -3.75
CA SER A 293 2.90 -11.01 -2.57
C SER A 293 4.29 -11.54 -2.18
N TYR A 294 4.47 -12.86 -2.14
CA TYR A 294 5.77 -13.48 -1.85
C TYR A 294 6.82 -13.20 -2.94
N ILE A 295 6.42 -13.24 -4.21
CA ILE A 295 7.29 -12.86 -5.34
C ILE A 295 7.77 -11.41 -5.18
N LYS A 296 6.89 -10.47 -4.81
CA LYS A 296 7.28 -9.07 -4.56
C LYS A 296 8.35 -8.97 -3.48
N ILE A 297 8.19 -9.66 -2.35
CA ILE A 297 9.18 -9.64 -1.26
C ILE A 297 10.51 -10.23 -1.73
N GLY A 298 10.48 -11.40 -2.38
CA GLY A 298 11.67 -12.08 -2.90
C GLY A 298 12.44 -11.23 -3.91
N VAL A 299 11.73 -10.59 -4.84
CA VAL A 299 12.32 -9.64 -5.80
C VAL A 299 12.92 -8.43 -5.08
N THR A 300 12.26 -7.91 -4.05
CA THR A 300 12.75 -6.73 -3.32
C THR A 300 14.07 -7.02 -2.58
N LEU A 301 14.26 -8.24 -2.09
CA LEU A 301 15.51 -8.68 -1.45
C LEU A 301 16.71 -8.68 -2.41
N ILE A 302 16.51 -9.01 -3.68
CA ILE A 302 17.61 -9.23 -4.62
C ILE A 302 17.82 -8.07 -5.61
N LYS A 303 16.80 -7.25 -5.87
CA LYS A 303 16.79 -6.29 -6.99
C LYS A 303 17.96 -5.29 -6.96
N TYR A 304 18.43 -4.91 -5.78
CA TYR A 304 19.48 -3.91 -5.60
C TYR A 304 20.90 -4.48 -5.80
N ILE A 305 21.08 -5.80 -5.69
CA ILE A 305 22.40 -6.46 -5.78
C ILE A 305 23.10 -6.18 -7.14
N PRO A 306 22.44 -6.33 -8.30
CA PRO A 306 23.08 -6.06 -9.59
C PRO A 306 23.54 -4.61 -9.74
N GLN A 307 22.77 -3.64 -9.24
CA GLN A 307 23.13 -2.23 -9.28
C GLN A 307 24.35 -1.95 -8.38
N ALA A 308 24.33 -2.47 -7.14
CA ALA A 308 25.45 -2.33 -6.21
C ALA A 308 26.76 -2.91 -6.79
N TRP A 309 26.66 -4.08 -7.44
CA TRP A 309 27.79 -4.71 -8.10
C TRP A 309 28.27 -3.91 -9.33
N MET A 310 27.36 -3.37 -10.13
CA MET A 310 27.71 -2.56 -11.29
C MET A 310 28.45 -1.28 -10.87
N ASN A 311 27.98 -0.59 -9.84
CA ASN A 311 28.67 0.57 -9.28
C ASN A 311 30.08 0.20 -8.80
N PHE A 312 30.21 -0.95 -8.11
CA PHE A 312 31.50 -1.45 -7.66
C PHE A 312 32.46 -1.80 -8.81
N LYS A 313 31.95 -2.38 -9.90
CA LYS A 313 32.75 -2.76 -11.08
C LYS A 313 33.18 -1.55 -11.88
N LEU A 314 32.29 -0.58 -12.07
CA LEU A 314 32.57 0.66 -12.82
C LEU A 314 33.38 1.67 -11.99
N LYS A 315 33.46 1.49 -10.66
CA LYS A 315 34.02 2.48 -9.73
C LYS A 315 33.40 3.87 -9.92
N SER A 316 32.12 3.89 -10.26
CA SER A 316 31.33 5.08 -10.58
C SER A 316 29.87 4.81 -10.24
N THR A 317 29.16 5.87 -9.83
CA THR A 317 27.71 5.87 -9.63
C THR A 317 27.01 6.77 -10.66
N GLU A 318 27.72 7.24 -11.69
CA GLU A 318 27.12 8.04 -12.75
C GLU A 318 26.01 7.26 -13.46
N GLY A 319 24.83 7.89 -13.57
CA GLY A 319 23.63 7.28 -14.15
C GLY A 319 22.75 6.51 -13.19
N TRP A 320 23.17 6.35 -11.94
CA TRP A 320 22.32 5.93 -10.83
C TRP A 320 21.92 7.14 -10.00
N SER A 321 20.63 7.43 -9.92
CA SER A 321 20.14 8.64 -9.26
C SER A 321 20.25 8.53 -7.75
N ILE A 322 21.17 9.32 -7.16
CA ILE A 322 21.28 9.43 -5.70
C ILE A 322 20.03 10.05 -5.08
N GLY A 323 19.30 10.89 -5.83
CA GLY A 323 18.02 11.45 -5.36
C GLY A 323 16.94 10.40 -5.14
N ASN A 324 16.89 9.37 -6.01
CA ASN A 324 16.02 8.21 -5.80
C ASN A 324 16.39 7.49 -4.50
N VAL A 325 17.67 7.19 -4.31
CA VAL A 325 18.18 6.50 -3.11
C VAL A 325 17.89 7.27 -1.81
N LEU A 326 18.11 8.59 -1.79
CA LEU A 326 17.89 9.41 -0.60
C LEU A 326 16.41 9.50 -0.23
N LEU A 327 15.51 9.56 -1.22
CA LEU A 327 14.07 9.55 -1.00
C LEU A 327 13.58 8.17 -0.57
N ASP A 328 14.13 7.09 -1.13
CA ASP A 328 13.83 5.70 -0.70
C ASP A 328 14.25 5.49 0.75
N PHE A 329 15.47 5.92 1.12
CA PHE A 329 15.97 5.88 2.50
C PHE A 329 15.08 6.68 3.46
N THR A 330 14.64 7.87 3.05
CA THR A 330 13.75 8.72 3.85
C THR A 330 12.39 8.04 4.05
N GLY A 331 11.82 7.48 2.98
CA GLY A 331 10.57 6.72 3.04
C GLY A 331 10.68 5.49 3.95
N GLY A 332 11.73 4.69 3.78
CA GLY A 332 11.99 3.51 4.61
C GLY A 332 12.16 3.87 6.09
N SER A 333 12.96 4.90 6.39
CA SER A 333 13.24 5.34 7.77
C SER A 333 11.98 5.86 8.47
N LEU A 334 11.21 6.71 7.79
CA LEU A 334 9.95 7.25 8.33
C LEU A 334 8.88 6.16 8.47
N SER A 335 8.83 5.18 7.56
CA SER A 335 7.92 4.03 7.66
C SER A 335 8.24 3.18 8.90
N ILE A 336 9.52 2.89 9.16
CA ILE A 336 9.92 2.15 10.37
C ILE A 336 9.63 2.98 11.63
N LEU A 337 9.95 4.28 11.63
CA LEU A 337 9.62 5.18 12.74
C LEU A 337 8.12 5.19 13.04
N GLN A 338 7.27 5.27 12.01
CA GLN A 338 5.82 5.19 12.16
C GLN A 338 5.41 3.90 12.88
N MET A 339 5.98 2.75 12.50
CA MET A 339 5.65 1.47 13.14
C MET A 339 6.05 1.44 14.61
N PHE A 340 7.23 1.96 14.96
CA PHE A 340 7.66 2.06 16.35
C PHE A 340 6.75 2.96 17.18
N LEU A 341 6.35 4.12 16.64
CA LEU A 341 5.43 5.03 17.31
C LEU A 341 4.03 4.43 17.46
N LEU A 342 3.56 3.67 16.47
CA LEU A 342 2.28 2.98 16.51
C LEU A 342 2.27 1.88 17.58
N ALA A 343 3.31 1.06 17.62
CA ALA A 343 3.48 0.01 18.63
C ALA A 343 3.56 0.60 20.03
N TYR A 344 4.31 1.70 20.21
CA TYR A 344 4.36 2.42 21.47
C TYR A 344 2.97 2.98 21.85
N ASN A 345 2.26 3.65 20.94
CA ASN A 345 0.98 4.28 21.26
C ASN A 345 -0.15 3.27 21.54
N ASN A 346 -0.01 2.03 21.06
CA ASN A 346 -1.00 0.95 21.21
C ASN A 346 -0.55 -0.17 22.17
N ASP A 347 0.64 -0.05 22.78
CA ASP A 347 1.30 -1.11 23.57
C ASP A 347 1.30 -2.48 22.85
N ASP A 348 1.54 -2.44 21.54
CA ASP A 348 1.44 -3.59 20.63
C ASP A 348 2.73 -3.77 19.83
N TRP A 349 3.79 -4.17 20.57
CA TRP A 349 5.13 -4.42 20.02
C TRP A 349 5.19 -5.67 19.15
N ASP A 350 4.36 -6.67 19.45
CA ASP A 350 4.28 -7.91 18.68
C ASP A 350 3.81 -7.64 17.25
N SER A 351 2.94 -6.65 17.04
CA SER A 351 2.50 -6.22 15.71
C SER A 351 3.62 -5.66 14.81
N ILE A 352 4.75 -5.18 15.36
CA ILE A 352 5.91 -4.76 14.54
C ILE A 352 6.46 -5.96 13.77
N PHE A 353 6.63 -7.10 14.46
CA PHE A 353 7.13 -8.33 13.85
C PHE A 353 6.04 -9.15 13.17
N GLY A 354 4.77 -8.96 13.58
CA GLY A 354 3.59 -9.52 12.90
C GLY A 354 3.41 -8.99 11.48
N ASP A 355 3.71 -7.70 11.24
CA ASP A 355 3.82 -7.12 9.90
C ASP A 355 5.28 -7.16 9.39
N PHE A 356 5.86 -8.37 9.40
CA PHE A 356 7.21 -8.64 8.92
C PHE A 356 7.46 -8.10 7.50
N THR A 357 6.40 -8.02 6.69
CA THR A 357 6.51 -7.52 5.32
C THR A 357 6.82 -6.03 5.31
N LYS A 358 6.05 -5.18 6.01
CA LYS A 358 6.29 -3.73 6.00
C LYS A 358 7.61 -3.36 6.69
N PHE A 359 7.89 -3.95 7.85
CA PHE A 359 9.15 -3.72 8.57
C PHE A 359 10.36 -4.22 7.74
N GLY A 360 10.27 -5.45 7.22
CA GLY A 360 11.33 -6.06 6.42
C GLY A 360 11.62 -5.28 5.14
N LEU A 361 10.58 -4.84 4.42
CA LEU A 361 10.74 -4.01 3.22
C LEU A 361 11.48 -2.70 3.52
N GLY A 362 11.09 -2.00 4.60
CA GLY A 362 11.76 -0.77 5.03
C GLY A 362 13.23 -1.01 5.40
N ALA A 363 13.51 -2.08 6.16
CA ALA A 363 14.87 -2.39 6.62
C ALA A 363 15.81 -2.77 5.47
N ILE A 364 15.33 -3.58 4.53
CA ILE A 364 16.10 -3.97 3.33
C ILE A 364 16.40 -2.76 2.45
N SER A 365 15.40 -1.88 2.24
CA SER A 365 15.59 -0.62 1.51
C SER A 365 16.68 0.21 2.17
N ILE A 366 16.56 0.51 3.47
CA ILE A 366 17.56 1.29 4.22
C ILE A 366 18.96 0.69 4.09
N LEU A 367 19.10 -0.64 4.21
CA LEU A 367 20.40 -1.32 4.11
C LEU A 367 21.07 -1.06 2.74
N PHE A 368 20.34 -1.26 1.65
CA PHE A 368 20.87 -1.01 0.31
C PHE A 368 21.06 0.49 0.04
N ASP A 369 20.20 1.35 0.57
CA ASP A 369 20.32 2.77 0.39
C ASP A 369 21.58 3.31 1.08
N VAL A 370 21.87 2.87 2.31
CA VAL A 370 23.15 3.17 2.99
C VAL A 370 24.33 2.70 2.15
N LEU A 371 24.27 1.50 1.56
CA LEU A 371 25.30 1.01 0.66
C LEU A 371 25.47 1.95 -0.54
N PHE A 372 24.40 2.38 -1.19
CA PHE A 372 24.46 3.28 -2.34
C PHE A 372 24.94 4.68 -1.96
N ILE A 373 24.55 5.20 -0.79
CA ILE A 373 25.04 6.47 -0.24
C ILE A 373 26.54 6.40 -0.02
N VAL A 374 27.04 5.31 0.58
CA VAL A 374 28.48 5.07 0.78
C VAL A 374 29.20 4.94 -0.57
N GLN A 375 28.63 4.20 -1.53
CA GLN A 375 29.19 4.10 -2.87
C GLN A 375 29.27 5.47 -3.56
N HIS A 376 28.27 6.32 -3.41
CA HIS A 376 28.19 7.61 -4.09
C HIS A 376 29.06 8.68 -3.45
N TYR A 377 29.04 8.83 -2.12
CA TYR A 377 29.73 9.93 -1.45
C TYR A 377 31.12 9.57 -0.94
N CYS A 378 31.37 8.30 -0.58
CA CYS A 378 32.64 7.89 0.03
C CYS A 378 33.56 7.18 -0.95
N LEU A 379 33.05 6.19 -1.70
CA LEU A 379 33.89 5.32 -2.53
C LEU A 379 34.08 5.85 -3.96
N TYR A 380 33.01 6.34 -4.59
CA TYR A 380 32.99 6.77 -5.99
C TYR A 380 32.40 8.18 -6.13
N PRO A 381 32.98 9.19 -5.46
CA PRO A 381 32.50 10.56 -5.52
C PRO A 381 32.49 11.08 -6.96
N PRO A 382 31.50 11.89 -7.35
CA PRO A 382 31.46 12.49 -8.68
C PRO A 382 32.75 13.27 -8.93
N LYS A 383 33.44 12.97 -10.03
CA LYS A 383 34.60 13.78 -10.43
C LYS A 383 34.07 15.17 -10.76
N LYS A 384 34.48 16.20 -10.00
CA LYS A 384 34.28 17.59 -10.40
C LYS A 384 35.08 17.79 -11.68
N ASN A 385 34.41 17.80 -12.84
CA ASN A 385 34.98 18.37 -14.06
C ASN A 385 35.12 19.87 -13.79
N TYR A 386 36.26 20.28 -13.22
CA TYR A 386 36.71 21.64 -13.36
C TYR A 386 36.83 21.91 -14.86
N LEU A 387 36.13 22.95 -15.31
CA LEU A 387 36.17 23.46 -16.66
C LEU A 387 37.62 23.79 -17.03
N ILE A 388 38.32 22.86 -17.67
CA ILE A 388 39.49 23.18 -18.49
C ILE A 388 38.92 23.70 -19.81
N TYR A 389 38.47 24.95 -19.82
CA TYR A 389 38.05 25.64 -21.06
C TYR A 389 38.43 27.13 -21.12
N GLU A 390 39.13 27.67 -20.13
CA GLU A 390 39.74 29.00 -20.21
C GLU A 390 41.25 28.87 -20.03
N GLU A 391 41.97 28.67 -21.15
CA GLU A 391 43.36 29.13 -21.40
C GLU A 391 43.96 28.61 -22.73
N ILE A 392 43.16 28.10 -23.68
CA ILE A 392 43.63 27.82 -25.06
C ILE A 392 43.10 28.86 -26.06
N GLY A 393 42.65 30.03 -25.58
CA GLY A 393 41.93 31.03 -26.37
C GLY A 393 42.67 32.34 -26.66
N GLU A 394 43.84 32.59 -26.07
CA GLU A 394 44.64 33.79 -26.34
C GLU A 394 46.11 33.41 -26.39
N ASN A 395 46.61 33.13 -27.60
CA ASN A 395 48.00 33.34 -28.05
C ASN A 395 48.27 32.61 -29.37
N ASN A 396 47.48 32.91 -30.42
CA ASN A 396 47.86 32.56 -31.80
C ASN A 396 47.42 33.67 -32.76
N GLU A 397 48.07 34.83 -32.66
CA GLU A 397 48.43 35.62 -33.83
C GLU A 397 49.96 35.52 -33.97
N ASP A 398 50.44 34.58 -34.77
CA ASP A 398 51.26 34.87 -35.96
C ASP A 398 52.00 33.65 -36.51
N SER A 399 52.05 33.62 -37.84
CA SER A 399 53.01 32.92 -38.72
C SER A 399 52.88 31.40 -38.96
N SER A 400 52.40 31.11 -40.17
CA SER A 400 52.78 30.03 -41.09
C SER A 400 53.50 28.79 -40.55
N ASN A 401 52.88 27.60 -40.71
CA ASN A 401 53.47 26.57 -41.55
C ASN A 401 52.45 25.53 -42.02
N LYS A 402 52.64 25.07 -43.26
CA LYS A 402 51.93 23.97 -43.90
C LYS A 402 52.35 22.62 -43.27
N ASP A 403 51.51 21.61 -43.48
CA ASP A 403 51.71 20.18 -43.22
C ASP A 403 51.46 19.65 -41.79
N ALA A 404 50.22 19.19 -41.55
CA ALA A 404 49.96 18.08 -40.61
C ALA A 404 48.58 17.42 -40.86
N THR A 405 48.46 16.68 -41.95
CA THR A 405 47.44 15.62 -42.04
C THR A 405 47.93 14.42 -41.23
N LYS A 406 47.49 14.26 -39.97
CA LYS A 406 47.47 12.95 -39.29
C LYS A 406 46.69 12.97 -37.98
N SER A 407 45.65 12.13 -37.95
CA SER A 407 45.31 11.26 -36.82
C SER A 407 45.00 11.90 -35.46
N LEU A 408 43.71 11.94 -35.09
CA LEU A 408 43.29 11.69 -33.70
C LEU A 408 42.01 10.83 -33.71
N LYS A 409 42.22 9.52 -33.84
CA LYS A 409 41.31 8.47 -33.37
C LYS A 409 41.73 8.10 -31.94
N SER A 410 40.71 7.76 -31.14
CA SER A 410 40.73 7.02 -29.86
C SER A 410 41.49 7.63 -28.69
N VAL A 411 40.73 8.10 -27.70
CA VAL A 411 41.13 8.03 -26.29
C VAL A 411 39.98 7.39 -25.50
N TYR A 412 39.92 6.06 -25.58
CA TYR A 412 39.40 5.22 -24.50
C TYR A 412 40.41 4.08 -24.33
N GLY A 413 41.19 4.13 -23.25
CA GLY A 413 42.01 2.99 -22.80
C GLY A 413 43.39 3.37 -22.26
N SER A 414 43.52 3.42 -20.94
CA SER A 414 44.69 3.03 -20.12
C SER A 414 44.38 3.49 -18.68
N SER A 415 44.45 2.71 -17.60
CA SER A 415 45.07 1.40 -17.34
C SER A 415 44.35 0.74 -16.17
#